data_AF-A0A7S2SM76-F1
#
_entry.id   AF-A0A7S2SM76-F1
#
_cell.length_a   1.000
_cell.length_b   1.000
_cell.length_c   1.000
_cell.angle_alpha   90.00
_cell.angle_beta   90.00
_cell.angle_gamma   90.00
#
_symmetry.space_group_name_H-M   'P 1'
#
loop_
_entity.id
_entity.type
_entity.pdbx_description
1 polymer ?
#
loop_
_entity_poly.entity_id
_entity_poly.type
_entity_poly.pdbx_seq_one_letter_code
_entity_poly.pdbx_strand_id
1 'polypeptide(L)'
;APLRVCRGLASSGPPNRAELNELSDLFVEAREEIDLAMESIGTTYYNEEAEAAKEAVEAAISKYQAILGNLEDPHSGEFQRGNGLKMEQLRAELEGLIEAGAD
;
A
#
# COMPACT_ATOMS: atom_id res chain seq x y z
N ALA A 1 -12.09 -17.73 -38.87
CA ALA A 1 -11.46 -18.29 -37.65
C ALA A 1 -11.01 -17.13 -36.78
N PRO A 2 -11.52 -16.94 -35.56
CA PRO A 2 -10.96 -15.95 -34.64
C PRO A 2 -9.90 -16.60 -33.75
N LEU A 3 -8.77 -15.93 -33.62
CA LEU A 3 -7.66 -16.28 -32.75
C LEU A 3 -8.15 -16.22 -31.30
N ARG A 4 -8.24 -17.38 -30.65
CA ARG A 4 -8.52 -17.51 -29.24
C ARG A 4 -7.27 -17.06 -28.48
N VAL A 5 -7.27 -15.82 -28.02
CA VAL A 5 -6.26 -15.29 -27.11
C VAL A 5 -6.17 -16.24 -25.91
N CYS A 6 -5.01 -16.90 -25.79
CA CYS A 6 -4.63 -17.61 -24.58
C CYS A 6 -4.58 -16.57 -23.46
N ARG A 7 -5.64 -16.53 -22.64
CA ARG A 7 -5.61 -15.84 -21.36
C ARG A 7 -4.64 -16.62 -20.48
N GLY A 8 -3.39 -16.17 -20.50
CA GLY A 8 -2.31 -16.74 -19.70
C GLY A 8 -2.70 -16.68 -18.23
N LEU A 9 -2.77 -17.86 -17.62
CA LEU A 9 -2.63 -18.15 -16.20
C LEU A 9 -3.03 -17.01 -15.25
N ALA A 10 -4.34 -16.86 -15.01
CA ALA A 10 -4.76 -16.41 -13.69
C ALA A 10 -4.34 -17.52 -12.71
N SER A 11 -3.34 -17.26 -11.88
CA SER A 11 -2.96 -18.16 -10.80
C SER A 11 -4.11 -18.20 -9.79
N SER A 12 -5.00 -19.18 -9.94
CA SER A 12 -6.13 -19.49 -9.05
C SER A 12 -5.64 -20.06 -7.71
N GLY A 13 -4.80 -19.30 -7.00
CA GLY A 13 -4.14 -19.73 -5.78
C GLY A 13 -4.07 -18.61 -4.74
N PRO A 14 -3.78 -18.93 -3.47
CA PRO A 14 -3.56 -17.93 -2.43
C PRO A 14 -2.42 -16.97 -2.84
N PRO A 15 -2.43 -15.73 -2.31
CA PRO A 15 -1.41 -14.74 -2.65
C PRO A 15 -0.01 -15.29 -2.34
N ASN A 16 0.96 -15.01 -3.21
CA ASN A 16 2.31 -15.52 -3.01
C ASN A 16 2.87 -14.93 -1.72
N ARG A 17 3.52 -15.77 -0.91
CA ARG A 17 4.12 -15.34 0.35
C ARG A 17 5.16 -14.22 0.15
N ALA A 18 5.82 -14.18 -1.00
CA ALA A 18 6.71 -13.10 -1.38
C ALA A 18 5.98 -11.75 -1.54
N GLU A 19 4.81 -11.74 -2.21
CA GLU A 19 4.00 -10.53 -2.38
C GLU A 19 3.44 -10.02 -1.05
N LEU A 20 3.05 -10.95 -0.16
CA LEU A 20 2.60 -10.62 1.20
C LEU A 20 3.73 -10.02 2.05
N ASN A 21 4.94 -10.57 1.95
CA ASN A 21 6.10 -10.03 2.64
C ASN A 21 6.43 -8.64 2.12
N GLU A 22 6.45 -8.46 0.80
CA GLU A 22 6.72 -7.16 0.16
C GLU A 22 5.67 -6.10 0.56
N LEU A 23 4.39 -6.47 0.64
CA LEU A 23 3.36 -5.58 1.17
C LEU A 23 3.63 -5.21 2.64
N SER A 24 4.09 -6.16 3.45
CA SER A 24 4.44 -5.91 4.84
C SER A 24 5.66 -5.01 4.97
N ASP A 25 6.66 -5.19 4.12
CA ASP A 25 7.87 -4.37 4.09
C ASP A 25 7.52 -2.93 3.69
N LEU A 26 6.73 -2.75 2.63
CA LEU A 26 6.21 -1.44 2.21
C LEU A 26 5.35 -0.77 3.28
N PHE A 27 4.59 -1.55 4.05
CA PHE A 27 3.78 -1.01 5.14
C PHE A 27 4.65 -0.49 6.30
N VAL A 28 5.73 -1.19 6.64
CA VAL A 28 6.68 -0.74 7.65
C VAL A 28 7.40 0.50 7.16
N GLU A 29 7.92 0.47 5.93
CA GLU A 29 8.61 1.59 5.31
C GLU A 29 7.74 2.85 5.26
N ALA A 30 6.48 2.73 4.81
CA ALA A 30 5.54 3.84 4.77
C ALA A 30 5.29 4.47 6.15
N ARG A 31 5.26 3.66 7.21
CA ARG A 31 5.05 4.14 8.56
C ARG A 31 6.29 4.82 9.13
N GLU A 32 7.47 4.25 8.88
CA GLU A 32 8.74 4.86 9.26
C GLU A 32 8.91 6.23 8.59
N GLU A 33 8.55 6.34 7.31
CA GLU A 33 8.62 7.59 6.56
C GLU A 33 7.62 8.63 7.10
N ILE A 34 6.40 8.22 7.48
CA ILE A 34 5.44 9.10 8.16
C ILE A 34 6.02 9.61 9.48
N ASP A 35 6.61 8.73 10.31
CA ASP A 35 7.21 9.13 11.59
C ASP A 35 8.37 10.13 11.38
N LEU A 36 9.25 9.88 10.41
CA LEU A 36 10.36 10.78 10.04
C LEU A 36 9.86 12.14 9.57
N ALA A 37 8.85 12.14 8.70
CA ALA A 37 8.24 13.36 8.21
C ALA A 37 7.51 14.11 9.33
N MET A 38 6.89 13.43 10.30
CA MET A 38 6.29 14.05 11.49
C MET A 38 7.34 14.71 12.38
N GLU A 39 8.48 14.06 12.64
CA GLU A 39 9.59 14.66 13.39
C GLU A 39 10.21 15.87 12.68
N SER A 40 10.09 15.90 11.35
CA SER A 40 10.62 16.95 10.50
C SER A 40 9.65 18.12 10.30
N ILE A 41 8.41 18.06 10.82
CA ILE A 41 7.43 19.15 10.76
C ILE A 41 8.04 20.44 11.33
N GLY A 42 7.92 21.54 10.57
CA GLY A 42 8.48 22.85 10.94
C GLY A 42 9.94 23.05 10.50
N THR A 43 10.54 22.09 9.81
CA THR A 43 11.85 22.25 9.16
C THR A 43 11.70 22.43 7.64
N THR A 44 12.76 22.86 6.95
CA THR A 44 12.72 22.95 5.48
C THR A 44 12.65 21.58 4.80
N TYR A 45 13.01 20.50 5.52
CA TYR A 45 13.06 19.14 5.02
C TYR A 45 11.69 18.46 5.02
N TYR A 46 10.72 19.00 5.77
CA TYR A 46 9.35 18.47 5.85
C TYR A 46 8.74 18.21 4.47
N ASN A 47 8.96 19.09 3.49
CA ASN A 47 8.34 18.95 2.18
C ASN A 47 8.92 17.77 1.37
N GLU A 48 10.18 17.42 1.58
CA GLU A 48 10.82 16.27 0.91
C GLU A 48 10.38 14.95 1.58
N GLU A 49 10.42 14.92 2.92
CA GLU A 49 10.03 13.75 3.73
C GLU A 49 8.51 13.48 3.63
N ALA A 50 7.67 14.51 3.57
CA ALA A 50 6.22 14.35 3.41
C ALA A 50 5.83 13.81 2.03
N GLU A 51 6.57 14.16 0.97
CA GLU A 51 6.38 13.56 -0.35
C GLU A 51 6.83 12.10 -0.35
N ALA A 52 7.99 11.80 0.23
CA ALA A 52 8.46 10.42 0.39
C ALA A 52 7.45 9.55 1.17
N ALA A 53 6.88 10.08 2.26
CA ALA A 53 5.84 9.40 3.03
C ALA A 53 4.59 9.12 2.18
N LYS A 54 4.14 10.08 1.37
CA LYS A 54 3.02 9.86 0.44
C LYS A 54 3.34 8.77 -0.58
N GLU A 55 4.53 8.80 -1.19
CA GLU A 55 4.94 7.81 -2.18
C GLU A 55 4.99 6.40 -1.58
N ALA A 56 5.54 6.25 -0.37
CA ALA A 56 5.62 4.96 0.31
C ALA A 56 4.23 4.40 0.66
N VAL A 57 3.32 5.24 1.17
CA VAL A 57 1.93 4.87 1.44
C VAL A 57 1.20 4.48 0.15
N GLU A 58 1.39 5.24 -0.92
CA GLU A 58 0.79 4.94 -2.23
C GLU A 58 1.33 3.61 -2.78
N ALA A 59 2.62 3.34 -2.64
CA ALA A 59 3.24 2.07 -3.03
C ALA A 59 2.62 0.87 -2.27
N ALA A 60 2.45 0.98 -0.95
CA ALA A 60 1.81 -0.04 -0.13
C ALA A 60 0.36 -0.31 -0.58
N ILE A 61 -0.42 0.76 -0.82
CA ILE A 61 -1.81 0.66 -1.29
C ILE A 61 -1.88 0.05 -2.69
N SER A 62 -1.01 0.48 -3.59
CA SER A 62 -0.94 -0.02 -4.96
C SER A 62 -0.61 -1.50 -4.99
N LYS A 63 0.36 -1.95 -4.16
CA LYS A 63 0.69 -3.37 -4.01
C LYS A 63 -0.48 -4.17 -3.48
N TYR A 64 -1.17 -3.67 -2.46
CA TYR A 64 -2.38 -4.29 -1.93
C TYR A 64 -3.48 -4.46 -3.00
N GLN A 65 -3.72 -3.42 -3.81
CA GLN A 65 -4.69 -3.49 -4.91
C GLN A 65 -4.26 -4.46 -6.01
N ALA A 66 -2.97 -4.51 -6.33
CA ALA A 66 -2.43 -5.45 -7.31
C ALA A 66 -2.63 -6.91 -6.88
N ILE A 67 -2.39 -7.21 -5.59
CA ILE A 67 -2.65 -8.53 -5.01
C ILE A 67 -4.15 -8.84 -5.08
N LEU A 68 -5.01 -7.90 -4.70
CA LEU A 68 -6.47 -8.09 -4.79
C LEU A 68 -6.94 -8.35 -6.23
N GLY A 69 -6.40 -7.64 -7.22
CA GLY A 69 -6.74 -7.83 -8.62
C GLY A 69 -6.27 -9.17 -9.19
N ASN A 70 -5.23 -9.76 -8.59
CA ASN A 70 -4.72 -11.09 -8.95
C ASN A 70 -5.47 -12.25 -8.27
N LEU A 71 -6.23 -11.98 -7.19
CA LEU A 71 -6.96 -13.00 -6.44
C LEU A 71 -8.39 -13.18 -6.97
N GLU A 72 -8.82 -14.44 -7.11
CA GLU A 72 -10.23 -14.80 -7.33
C GLU A 72 -11.00 -14.94 -5.99
N ASP A 73 -12.32 -14.78 -6.04
CA ASP A 73 -13.21 -15.01 -4.90
C ASP A 73 -13.19 -16.51 -4.51
N PRO A 74 -13.03 -16.92 -3.23
CA PRO A 74 -13.22 -16.15 -1.99
C PRO A 74 -11.94 -15.60 -1.32
N HIS A 75 -10.76 -15.85 -1.88
CA HIS A 75 -9.49 -15.49 -1.25
C HIS A 75 -9.26 -13.97 -1.20
N SER A 76 -9.75 -13.24 -2.20
CA SER A 76 -9.73 -11.77 -2.23
C SER A 76 -10.48 -11.17 -1.04
N GLY A 77 -11.67 -11.70 -0.70
CA GLY A 77 -12.49 -11.21 0.40
C GLY A 77 -11.86 -11.46 1.77
N GLU A 78 -11.18 -12.59 1.97
CA GLU A 78 -10.44 -12.85 3.22
C GLU A 78 -9.23 -11.93 3.35
N PHE A 79 -8.46 -11.77 2.27
CA PHE A 79 -7.31 -10.88 2.22
C PHE A 79 -7.71 -9.40 2.45
N GLN A 80 -8.81 -8.96 1.84
CA GLN A 80 -9.37 -7.62 2.01
C GLN A 80 -9.80 -7.37 3.45
N ARG A 81 -10.45 -8.34 4.11
CA ARG A 81 -10.84 -8.19 5.52
C ARG A 81 -9.62 -8.12 6.45
N GLY A 82 -8.56 -8.89 6.17
CA GLY A 82 -7.36 -8.93 7.01
C GLY A 82 -6.41 -7.75 6.84
N ASN A 83 -6.32 -7.18 5.63
CA ASN A 83 -5.37 -6.11 5.31
C ASN A 83 -6.04 -4.76 4.97
N GLY A 84 -7.32 -4.74 4.62
CA GLY A 84 -8.03 -3.51 4.27
C GLY A 84 -8.04 -2.48 5.40
N LEU A 85 -8.31 -2.91 6.64
CA LEU A 85 -8.27 -2.03 7.82
C LEU A 85 -6.86 -1.47 8.09
N LYS A 86 -5.80 -2.22 7.76
CA LYS A 86 -4.42 -1.74 7.91
C LYS A 86 -4.12 -0.64 6.91
N MET A 87 -4.53 -0.82 5.65
CA MET A 87 -4.35 0.19 4.61
C MET A 87 -5.17 1.46 4.88
N GLU A 88 -6.33 1.33 5.52
CA GLU A 88 -7.13 2.48 5.94
C GLU A 88 -6.47 3.25 7.09
N GLN A 89 -5.93 2.55 8.09
CA GLN A 89 -5.15 3.18 9.17
C GLN A 89 -3.93 3.95 8.63
N LEU A 90 -3.18 3.33 7.71
CA LEU A 90 -2.00 3.96 7.12
C LEU A 90 -2.36 5.25 6.35
N ARG A 91 -3.52 5.27 5.67
CA ARG A 91 -4.04 6.50 5.03
C ARG A 91 -4.39 7.57 6.04
N ALA A 92 -5.00 7.20 7.17
CA ALA A 92 -5.34 8.13 8.22
C ALA A 92 -4.08 8.73 8.89
N GLU A 93 -3.03 7.93 9.08
CA GLU A 93 -1.73 8.39 9.58
C GLU A 93 -1.10 9.42 8.61
N LEU A 94 -1.12 9.15 7.30
CA LEU A 94 -0.65 10.10 6.28
C LEU A 94 -1.48 11.39 6.24
N GLU A 95 -2.81 11.29 6.32
CA GLU A 95 -3.69 12.46 6.34
C GLU A 95 -3.43 13.32 7.58
N GLY A 96 -3.24 12.71 8.74
CA GLY A 96 -2.85 13.40 9.97
C GLY A 96 -1.51 14.12 9.84
N LEU A 97 -0.54 13.53 9.15
CA LEU A 97 0.74 14.19 8.84
C LEU A 97 0.54 15.44 7.98
N ILE A 98 -0.23 15.31 6.89
CA ILE A 98 -0.50 16.42 5.96
C ILE A 98 -1.21 17.58 6.69
N GLU A 99 -2.18 17.27 7.55
CA GLU A 99 -2.87 18.26 8.36
C GLU A 99 -1.92 18.94 9.36
N ALA A 100 -1.06 18.16 10.02
CA ALA A 100 -0.12 18.68 11.02
C ALA A 100 0.96 19.62 10.42
N GLY A 101 1.39 19.39 9.19
CA GLY A 101 2.35 20.27 8.51
C GLY A 101 1.72 21.40 7.68
N ALA A 102 0.39 21.55 7.71
CA ALA A 102 -0.31 22.65 7.05
C ALA A 102 -0.45 23.92 7.94
N ASP A 103 0.01 23.87 9.20
CA ASP A 103 -0.02 24.96 10.19
C ASP A 103 1.24 25.85 10.16
#